data_AF-A0A4Z0YPQ3-F1
#
_entry.id   AF-A0A4Z0YPQ3-F1
#
_cell.length_a   1.000
_cell.length_b   1.000
_cell.length_c   1.000
_cell.angle_alpha   90.00
_cell.angle_beta   90.00
_cell.angle_gamma   90.00
#
_symmetry.space_group_name_H-M   'P 1'
#
loop_
_entity.id
_entity.type
_entity.pdbx_description
1 polymer ?
#
loop_
_entity_poly.entity_id
_entity_poly.type
_entity_poly.pdbx_seq_one_letter_code
_entity_poly.pdbx_strand_id
1 'polypeptide(L)'
;MTIGADGVVSIVELVVYIPALIAAIIVCSRHGVHRASGWIYTIILCVVRIAGAICQLLTYTNQSDGLLTARVIIDSIGLSPLLLATLGVISRYVDWITSRGNEIFTTKQFRLVQLLITLGLILSIVGGSSGSSSADGQITVSSTSKAAIVLYIVAFVGLTYFLVVSSGYRNTVPDQERRSPIAVAVAWPLILIRLVYSVLAVFLNNKTFSIIGGNVAVHVALAVVEEFLVSAEPGAINEEGMAGDENQGHTEEKGKNKMAETAKSFRQTVGVPPSTASTSDSTLVIIDAQNEYAVGLLKTENIESTRSANAALLEKYRAAGAPIVHVVHKTPDGAPVFTPGTPLAEEFDELKPKDGESIVVKQAPGSFTGTQLQEILEKTGRKKVVLTGYMAHVCVSTTARQAAEKGWDVIIPKDAVGDRHIPGVDAAELVRVALSEIADAFGTVIESKEIS
;
A
#
# COMPACT_ATOMS: atom_id res chain seq x y z
N MET A 1 40.82 29.75 13.29
CA MET A 1 39.83 28.97 14.08
C MET A 1 40.06 27.51 13.74
N THR A 2 40.77 26.77 14.59
CA THR A 2 41.07 25.35 14.34
C THR A 2 39.85 24.54 14.79
N ILE A 3 39.16 23.94 13.82
CA ILE A 3 38.00 23.08 14.07
C ILE A 3 38.50 21.84 14.80
N GLY A 4 37.98 21.61 16.02
CA GLY A 4 38.28 20.41 16.79
C GLY A 4 37.67 19.16 16.15
N ALA A 5 38.08 17.99 16.60
CA ALA A 5 37.64 16.73 16.03
C ALA A 5 36.10 16.56 16.08
N ASP A 6 35.44 17.07 17.12
CA ASP A 6 33.97 17.15 17.22
C ASP A 6 33.33 18.02 16.12
N GLY A 7 34.00 19.11 15.72
CA GLY A 7 33.49 19.97 14.64
C GLY A 7 33.61 19.32 13.26
N VAL A 8 34.60 18.45 13.07
CA VAL A 8 34.70 17.61 11.85
C VAL A 8 33.53 16.63 11.78
N VAL A 9 33.15 16.01 12.91
CA VAL A 9 31.96 15.14 12.97
C VAL A 9 30.71 15.88 12.54
N SER A 10 30.47 17.08 13.09
CA SER A 10 29.29 17.88 12.73
C SER A 10 29.26 18.28 11.26
N ILE A 11 30.42 18.57 10.65
CA ILE A 11 30.48 18.85 9.20
C ILE A 11 30.09 17.61 8.39
N VAL A 12 30.62 16.43 8.77
CA VAL A 12 30.28 15.16 8.11
C VAL A 12 28.79 14.86 8.25
N GLU A 13 28.20 15.05 9.44
CA GLU A 13 26.77 14.90 9.67
C GLU A 13 25.94 15.80 8.76
N LEU A 14 26.32 17.07 8.57
CA LEU A 14 25.59 17.97 7.67
C LEU A 14 25.67 17.53 6.21
N VAL A 15 26.86 17.15 5.74
CA VAL A 15 27.07 16.66 4.36
C VAL A 15 26.22 15.42 4.08
N VAL A 16 25.97 14.61 5.10
CA VAL A 16 25.18 13.38 5.03
C VAL A 16 23.68 13.62 5.14
N TYR A 17 23.25 14.34 6.17
CA TYR A 17 21.83 14.41 6.53
C TYR A 17 21.06 15.43 5.69
N ILE A 18 21.72 16.44 5.12
CA ILE A 18 21.04 17.40 4.24
C ILE A 18 20.53 16.71 2.96
N PRO A 19 21.36 15.97 2.19
CA PRO A 19 20.87 15.19 1.05
C PRO A 19 19.86 14.12 1.46
N ALA A 20 20.08 13.43 2.58
CA ALA A 20 19.16 12.40 3.06
C ALA A 20 17.77 12.96 3.42
N LEU A 21 17.71 14.15 4.02
CA LEU A 21 16.47 14.85 4.32
C LEU A 21 15.70 15.20 3.03
N ILE A 22 16.40 15.69 2.02
CA ILE A 22 15.80 16.03 0.71
C ILE A 22 15.20 14.76 0.07
N ALA A 23 15.96 13.66 0.05
CA ALA A 23 15.48 12.37 -0.47
C ALA A 23 14.27 11.87 0.31
N ALA A 24 14.31 11.90 1.64
CA ALA A 24 13.22 11.44 2.49
C ALA A 24 11.94 12.28 2.30
N ILE A 25 12.05 13.60 2.10
CA ILE A 25 10.92 14.48 1.79
C ILE A 25 10.32 14.14 0.43
N ILE A 26 11.15 13.93 -0.61
CA ILE A 26 10.68 13.54 -1.94
C ILE A 26 9.88 12.23 -1.87
N VAL A 27 10.43 11.21 -1.22
CA VAL A 27 9.76 9.92 -1.02
C VAL A 27 8.43 10.11 -0.26
N CYS A 28 8.43 10.87 0.83
CA CYS A 28 7.20 11.11 1.61
C CYS A 28 6.12 11.87 0.81
N SER A 29 6.52 12.81 -0.05
CA SER A 29 5.60 13.56 -0.92
C SER A 29 5.01 12.71 -2.05
N ARG A 30 5.72 11.69 -2.53
CA ARG A 30 5.28 10.81 -3.63
C ARG A 30 4.40 9.63 -3.14
N HIS A 31 4.68 9.08 -1.96
CA HIS A 31 3.95 7.92 -1.42
C HIS A 31 2.84 8.27 -0.42
N GLY A 32 2.65 9.55 -0.12
CA GLY A 32 1.60 10.05 0.79
C GLY A 32 2.01 10.00 2.26
N VAL A 33 1.55 11.00 3.02
CA VAL A 33 1.88 11.18 4.45
C VAL A 33 0.92 10.37 5.32
N HIS A 34 0.97 9.03 5.24
CA HIS A 34 0.31 8.19 6.23
C HIS A 34 1.28 7.77 7.35
N ARG A 35 0.75 7.72 8.59
CA ARG A 35 1.51 7.47 9.84
C ARG A 35 2.31 6.16 9.88
N ALA A 36 2.16 5.28 8.89
CA ALA A 36 2.76 3.95 8.85
C ALA A 36 4.02 3.86 7.96
N SER A 37 4.45 4.93 7.26
CA SER A 37 5.43 4.78 6.18
C SER A 37 6.90 4.64 6.61
N GLY A 38 7.24 4.72 7.91
CA GLY A 38 8.63 4.69 8.40
C GLY A 38 9.44 5.95 8.06
N TRP A 39 9.24 6.51 6.86
CA TRP A 39 9.91 7.69 6.31
C TRP A 39 9.72 8.96 7.13
N ILE A 40 8.59 9.11 7.82
CA ILE A 40 8.38 10.25 8.73
C ILE A 40 9.41 10.26 9.88
N TYR A 41 9.81 9.07 10.36
CA TYR A 41 10.83 8.96 11.40
C TYR A 41 12.22 9.25 10.87
N THR A 42 12.50 8.90 9.60
CA THR A 42 13.73 9.29 8.90
C THR A 42 13.84 10.79 8.72
N ILE A 43 12.74 11.47 8.35
CA ILE A 43 12.69 12.94 8.27
C ILE A 43 12.98 13.56 9.65
N ILE A 44 12.30 13.09 10.69
CA ILE A 44 12.51 13.56 12.07
C ILE A 44 13.98 13.36 12.49
N LEU A 45 14.57 12.20 12.19
CA LEU A 45 15.97 11.90 12.48
C LEU A 45 16.91 12.91 11.78
N CYS A 46 16.74 13.11 10.47
CA CYS A 46 17.60 14.02 9.71
C CYS A 46 17.51 15.46 10.24
N VAL A 47 16.30 15.94 10.56
CA VAL A 47 16.11 17.28 11.13
C VAL A 47 16.81 17.43 12.48
N VAL A 48 16.63 16.46 13.37
CA VAL A 48 17.29 16.46 14.69
C VAL A 48 18.81 16.45 14.54
N ARG A 49 19.35 15.64 13.63
CA ARG A 49 20.80 15.55 13.37
C ARG A 49 21.40 16.82 12.80
N ILE A 50 20.74 17.42 11.81
CA ILE A 50 21.16 18.69 11.23
C ILE A 50 21.16 19.79 12.30
N ALA A 51 20.10 19.87 13.11
CA ALA A 51 20.02 20.84 14.20
C ALA A 51 21.16 20.64 15.22
N GLY A 52 21.46 19.39 15.59
CA GLY A 52 22.55 19.07 16.51
C GLY A 52 23.92 19.50 15.99
N ALA A 53 24.21 19.16 14.73
CA ALA A 53 25.46 19.54 14.08
C ALA A 53 25.62 21.07 13.98
N ILE A 54 24.55 21.81 13.67
CA ILE A 54 24.56 23.27 13.65
C ILE A 54 24.81 23.83 15.05
N CYS A 55 24.06 23.37 16.06
CA CYS A 55 24.25 23.80 17.45
C CYS A 55 25.69 23.58 17.90
N GLN A 56 26.27 22.42 17.55
CA GLN A 56 27.64 22.09 17.90
C GLN A 56 28.66 23.02 17.21
N LEU A 57 28.49 23.31 15.92
CA LEU A 57 29.38 24.25 15.22
C LEU A 57 29.28 25.68 15.79
N LEU A 58 28.08 26.09 16.22
CA LEU A 58 27.87 27.41 16.83
C LEU A 58 28.57 27.56 18.20
N THR A 59 28.83 26.47 18.92
CA THR A 59 29.57 26.53 20.21
C THR A 59 31.00 27.06 20.06
N TYR A 60 31.62 26.91 18.89
CA TYR A 60 32.96 27.43 18.62
C TYR A 60 32.98 28.96 18.49
N THR A 61 31.86 29.57 18.10
CA THR A 61 31.73 31.02 17.93
C THR A 61 31.10 31.67 19.16
N ASN A 62 30.16 30.99 19.83
CA ASN A 62 29.46 31.48 21.02
C ASN A 62 29.28 30.36 22.05
N GLN A 63 30.03 30.40 23.16
CA GLN A 63 29.85 29.49 24.30
C GLN A 63 28.69 29.95 25.19
N SER A 64 27.47 29.58 24.81
CA SER A 64 26.28 29.73 25.66
C SER A 64 25.94 28.40 26.33
N ASP A 65 25.60 28.42 27.61
CA ASP A 65 25.11 27.25 28.36
C ASP A 65 23.86 26.63 27.70
N GLY A 66 23.05 27.46 27.03
CA GLY A 66 21.89 27.00 26.26
C GLY A 66 22.27 26.18 25.02
N LEU A 67 23.35 26.56 24.32
CA LEU A 67 23.85 25.80 23.16
C LEU A 67 24.46 24.47 23.59
N LEU A 68 25.17 24.44 24.71
CA LEU A 68 25.74 23.21 25.27
C LEU A 68 24.63 22.25 25.72
N THR A 69 23.60 22.77 26.39
CA THR A 69 22.42 21.99 26.80
C THR A 69 21.65 21.46 25.59
N ALA A 70 21.44 22.28 24.56
CA ALA A 70 20.79 21.87 23.32
C ALA A 70 21.55 20.75 22.61
N ARG A 71 22.89 20.83 22.54
CA ARG A 71 23.74 19.76 22.01
C ARG A 71 23.52 18.44 22.74
N VAL A 72 23.61 18.45 24.07
CA VAL A 72 23.46 17.23 24.90
C VAL A 72 22.08 16.61 24.73
N ILE A 73 21.02 17.42 24.66
CA ILE A 73 19.65 16.94 24.40
C ILE A 73 19.57 16.30 23.02
N ILE A 74 20.07 16.97 21.98
CA ILE A 74 19.97 16.48 20.59
C ILE A 74 20.77 15.19 20.37
N ASP A 75 21.98 15.09 20.92
CA ASP A 75 22.79 13.87 20.84
C ASP A 75 22.12 12.69 21.57
N SER A 76 21.40 12.97 22.65
CA SER A 76 20.65 11.97 23.43
C SER A 76 19.39 11.48 22.71
N ILE A 77 18.78 12.30 21.85
CA ILE A 77 17.55 11.95 21.12
C ILE A 77 17.81 10.86 20.08
N GLY A 78 19.01 10.81 19.47
CA GLY A 78 19.27 10.06 18.24
C GLY A 78 19.03 8.54 18.29
N LEU A 79 18.99 7.92 19.49
CA LEU A 79 18.60 6.51 19.63
C LEU A 79 17.10 6.27 19.32
N SER A 80 16.23 7.20 19.69
CA SER A 80 14.79 6.98 19.59
C SER A 80 14.23 7.03 18.16
N PRO A 81 14.61 7.97 17.27
CA PRO A 81 14.17 7.91 15.89
C PRO A 81 14.71 6.66 15.18
N LEU A 82 15.92 6.19 15.52
CA LEU A 82 16.51 4.98 14.94
C LEU A 82 15.70 3.72 15.30
N LEU A 83 15.35 3.57 16.59
CA LEU A 83 14.50 2.47 17.05
C LEU A 83 13.08 2.56 16.47
N LEU A 84 12.52 3.76 16.31
CA LEU A 84 11.22 3.98 15.67
C LEU A 84 11.23 3.69 14.17
N ALA A 85 12.28 4.09 13.46
CA ALA A 85 12.48 3.77 12.04
C ALA A 85 12.57 2.25 11.86
N THR A 86 13.35 1.58 12.70
CA THR A 86 13.47 0.11 12.69
C THR A 86 12.13 -0.57 12.99
N LEU A 87 11.37 -0.07 13.97
CA LEU A 87 10.03 -0.55 14.26
C LEU A 87 9.08 -0.39 13.06
N GLY A 88 9.16 0.73 12.34
CA GLY A 88 8.38 0.99 11.13
C GLY A 88 8.68 -0.02 10.02
N VAL A 89 9.95 -0.28 9.73
CA VAL A 89 10.38 -1.25 8.71
C VAL A 89 9.91 -2.66 9.07
N ILE A 90 10.09 -3.08 10.33
CA ILE A 90 9.66 -4.41 10.79
C ILE A 90 8.12 -4.53 10.76
N SER A 91 7.39 -3.49 11.19
CA SER A 91 5.92 -3.49 11.16
C SER A 91 5.41 -3.69 9.73
N ARG A 92 5.96 -2.97 8.75
CA ARG A 92 5.58 -3.11 7.33
C ARG A 92 5.84 -4.52 6.82
N TYR A 93 7.00 -5.10 7.15
CA TYR A 93 7.34 -6.47 6.78
C TYR A 93 6.38 -7.51 7.40
N VAL A 94 5.99 -7.32 8.66
CA VAL A 94 5.04 -8.21 9.35
C VAL A 94 3.60 -8.04 8.83
N ASP A 95 3.19 -6.82 8.47
CA ASP A 95 1.89 -6.59 7.84
C ASP A 95 1.77 -7.36 6.52
N TRP A 96 2.87 -7.44 5.75
CA TRP A 96 2.94 -8.25 4.54
C TRP A 96 2.71 -9.74 4.85
N ILE A 97 3.36 -10.29 5.88
CA ILE A 97 3.18 -11.68 6.29
C ILE A 97 1.73 -11.93 6.77
N THR A 98 1.17 -11.00 7.52
CA THR A 98 -0.18 -11.10 8.11
C THR A 98 -1.27 -11.04 7.04
N SER A 99 -1.10 -10.21 6.01
CA SER A 99 -2.02 -10.12 4.86
C SER A 99 -2.17 -11.43 4.07
N ARG A 100 -1.27 -12.40 4.27
CA ARG A 100 -1.29 -13.73 3.64
C ARG A 100 -1.90 -14.82 4.53
N GLY A 101 -2.52 -14.45 5.66
CA GLY A 101 -3.25 -15.39 6.54
C GLY A 101 -2.44 -15.96 7.71
N ASN A 102 -1.20 -15.52 7.90
CA ASN A 102 -0.37 -15.90 9.05
C ASN A 102 -0.40 -14.77 10.10
N GLU A 103 -1.34 -14.82 11.03
CA GLU A 103 -1.35 -13.89 12.17
C GLU A 103 -0.23 -14.24 13.16
N ILE A 104 0.94 -13.61 12.99
CA ILE A 104 2.09 -13.83 13.88
C ILE A 104 2.03 -12.87 15.08
N PHE A 105 1.67 -11.61 14.81
CA PHE A 105 1.72 -10.51 15.78
C PHE A 105 0.49 -9.63 15.68
N THR A 106 0.06 -9.07 16.81
CA THR A 106 -1.07 -8.14 16.85
C THR A 106 -0.56 -6.69 16.81
N THR A 107 -1.32 -5.78 16.19
CA THR A 107 -1.04 -4.32 16.18
C THR A 107 -0.84 -3.73 17.59
N LYS A 108 -1.33 -4.37 18.65
CA LYS A 108 -1.12 -3.96 20.04
C LYS A 108 0.34 -4.12 20.48
N GLN A 109 1.04 -5.15 20.01
CA GLN A 109 2.43 -5.43 20.39
C GLN A 109 3.39 -4.40 19.78
N PHE A 110 3.19 -4.03 18.51
CA PHE A 110 3.94 -2.93 17.88
C PHE A 110 3.71 -1.59 18.58
N ARG A 111 2.44 -1.28 18.91
CA ARG A 111 2.10 -0.06 19.68
C ARG A 111 2.73 -0.03 21.08
N LEU A 112 2.87 -1.17 21.74
CA LEU A 112 3.54 -1.27 23.03
C LEU A 112 5.03 -0.89 22.91
N VAL A 113 5.74 -1.45 21.92
CA VAL A 113 7.16 -1.12 21.70
C VAL A 113 7.33 0.35 21.29
N GLN A 114 6.44 0.87 20.45
CA GLN A 114 6.40 2.30 20.09
C GLN A 114 6.25 3.21 21.31
N LEU A 115 5.36 2.84 22.24
CA LEU A 115 5.14 3.57 23.49
C LEU A 115 6.39 3.56 24.37
N LEU A 116 7.07 2.42 24.50
CA LEU A 116 8.33 2.33 25.27
C LEU A 116 9.41 3.26 24.70
N ILE A 117 9.58 3.27 23.37
CA ILE A 117 10.57 4.15 22.71
C ILE A 117 10.19 5.63 22.90
N THR A 118 8.91 5.96 22.82
CA THR A 118 8.42 7.33 22.99
C THR A 118 8.59 7.82 24.43
N LEU A 119 8.30 6.98 25.42
CA LEU A 119 8.57 7.28 26.83
C LEU A 119 10.07 7.44 27.10
N GLY A 120 10.91 6.57 26.51
CA GLY A 120 12.36 6.69 26.58
C GLY A 120 12.86 8.02 26.01
N LEU A 121 12.29 8.49 24.89
CA LEU A 121 12.59 9.80 24.31
C LEU A 121 12.25 10.94 25.27
N ILE A 122 11.04 10.95 25.83
CA ILE A 122 10.61 11.98 26.78
C ILE A 122 11.55 12.02 27.99
N LEU A 123 11.86 10.86 28.57
CA LEU A 123 12.76 10.77 29.72
C LEU A 123 14.21 11.16 29.38
N SER A 124 14.68 10.89 28.16
CA SER A 124 16.00 11.33 27.70
C SER A 124 16.08 12.85 27.57
N ILE A 125 15.03 13.50 27.05
CA ILE A 125 14.95 14.96 26.95
C ILE A 125 14.94 15.59 28.34
N VAL A 126 14.06 15.11 29.23
CA VAL A 126 13.98 15.62 30.61
C VAL A 126 15.30 15.39 31.35
N GLY A 127 15.86 14.19 31.24
CA GLY A 127 17.11 13.84 31.89
C GLY A 127 18.33 14.62 31.39
N GLY A 128 18.37 14.94 30.09
CA GLY A 128 19.39 15.82 29.50
C GLY A 128 19.27 17.27 29.96
N SER A 129 18.06 17.76 30.22
CA SER A 129 17.81 19.12 30.72
C SER A 129 18.09 19.30 32.23
N SER A 130 18.03 18.21 33.01
CA SER A 130 18.23 18.24 34.46
C SER A 130 19.66 17.88 34.90
N GLY A 131 20.56 17.60 33.96
CA GLY A 131 21.96 17.28 34.27
C GLY A 131 22.71 18.49 34.82
N SER A 132 23.29 18.37 36.01
CA SER A 132 24.12 19.42 36.62
C SER A 132 25.60 19.16 36.32
N SER A 133 26.32 20.18 35.85
CA SER A 133 27.77 20.13 35.67
C SER A 133 28.45 20.46 37.00
N SER A 134 29.21 19.52 37.56
CA SER A 134 30.06 19.81 38.73
C SER A 134 31.34 20.56 38.29
N ALA A 135 31.91 21.36 39.20
CA ALA A 135 33.08 22.22 38.95
C ALA A 135 34.33 21.48 38.40
N ASP A 136 34.42 20.16 38.58
CA ASP A 136 35.49 19.30 38.04
C ASP A 136 35.23 18.79 36.60
N GLY A 137 34.20 19.29 35.92
CA GLY A 137 33.83 18.87 34.56
C GLY A 137 33.17 17.50 34.48
N GLN A 138 32.75 16.92 35.61
CA GLN A 138 31.94 15.70 35.63
C GLN A 138 30.45 16.05 35.55
N ILE A 139 29.77 15.49 34.54
CA ILE A 139 28.33 15.59 34.36
C ILE A 139 27.68 14.52 35.24
N THR A 140 26.91 14.93 36.26
CA THR A 140 26.14 13.96 37.05
C THR A 140 24.89 13.58 36.27
N VAL A 141 24.83 12.32 35.81
CA VAL A 141 23.71 11.82 35.02
C VAL A 141 22.47 11.63 35.90
N SER A 142 21.35 12.21 35.48
CA SER A 142 20.08 12.16 36.21
C SER A 142 19.47 10.75 36.23
N SER A 143 18.71 10.44 37.28
CA SER A 143 18.00 9.14 37.39
C SER A 143 17.00 8.92 36.24
N THR A 144 16.49 10.01 35.65
CA THR A 144 15.58 9.98 34.49
C THR A 144 16.30 9.55 33.20
N SER A 145 17.55 9.98 32.98
CA SER A 145 18.38 9.47 31.86
C SER A 145 18.66 7.97 32.00
N LYS A 146 18.90 7.47 33.21
CA LYS A 146 19.08 6.02 33.46
C LYS A 146 17.81 5.23 33.12
N ALA A 147 16.65 5.73 33.52
CA ALA A 147 15.37 5.11 33.21
C ALA A 147 15.09 5.07 31.70
N ALA A 148 15.46 6.14 30.96
CA ALA A 148 15.32 6.18 29.52
C ALA A 148 16.11 5.06 28.81
N ILE A 149 17.38 4.86 29.20
CA ILE A 149 18.22 3.81 28.64
C ILE A 149 17.63 2.41 28.92
N VAL A 150 17.07 2.18 30.11
CA VAL A 150 16.39 0.91 30.42
C VAL A 150 15.21 0.68 29.48
N LEU A 151 14.39 1.70 29.20
CA LEU A 151 13.29 1.58 28.25
C LEU A 151 13.77 1.27 26.83
N TYR A 152 14.88 1.86 26.39
CA TYR A 152 15.47 1.54 25.09
C TYR A 152 16.03 0.11 25.02
N ILE A 153 16.60 -0.42 26.10
CA ILE A 153 17.01 -1.83 26.18
C ILE A 153 15.79 -2.75 26.01
N VAL A 154 14.71 -2.48 26.74
CA VAL A 154 13.48 -3.29 26.63
C VAL A 154 12.89 -3.21 25.22
N ALA A 155 12.86 -2.02 24.62
CA ALA A 155 12.41 -1.84 23.25
C ALA A 155 13.29 -2.59 22.24
N PHE A 156 14.62 -2.54 22.40
CA PHE A 156 15.58 -3.25 21.55
C PHE A 156 15.40 -4.77 21.63
N VAL A 157 15.16 -5.32 22.82
CA VAL A 157 14.82 -6.74 22.99
C VAL A 157 13.51 -7.09 22.28
N GLY A 158 12.48 -6.25 22.40
CA GLY A 158 11.21 -6.43 21.68
C GLY A 158 11.36 -6.42 20.16
N LEU A 159 12.16 -5.48 19.63
CA LEU A 159 12.48 -5.41 18.21
C LEU A 159 13.30 -6.63 17.73
N THR A 160 14.26 -7.10 18.54
CA THR A 160 15.00 -8.35 18.25
C THR A 160 14.04 -9.52 18.12
N TYR A 161 13.09 -9.62 19.06
CA TYR A 161 12.09 -10.68 19.06
C TYR A 161 11.22 -10.65 17.80
N PHE A 162 10.72 -9.47 17.41
CA PHE A 162 9.97 -9.33 16.16
C PHE A 162 10.80 -9.71 14.93
N LEU A 163 12.06 -9.27 14.86
CA LEU A 163 12.96 -9.57 13.74
C LEU A 163 13.25 -11.08 13.63
N VAL A 164 13.58 -11.76 14.74
CA VAL A 164 13.90 -13.19 14.74
C VAL A 164 12.67 -14.02 14.36
N VAL A 165 11.52 -13.78 14.98
CA VAL A 165 10.30 -14.56 14.69
C VAL A 165 9.84 -14.31 13.26
N SER A 166 9.79 -13.06 12.79
CA SER A 166 9.37 -12.73 11.43
C SER A 166 10.35 -13.25 10.36
N SER A 167 11.64 -13.43 10.71
CA SER A 167 12.62 -14.05 9.80
C SER A 167 12.32 -15.52 9.46
N GLY A 168 11.65 -16.25 10.36
CA GLY A 168 11.21 -17.62 10.13
C GLY A 168 10.16 -17.74 9.01
N TYR A 169 9.49 -16.64 8.67
CA TYR A 169 8.48 -16.56 7.62
C TYR A 169 9.01 -15.92 6.34
N ARG A 170 10.34 -15.80 6.18
CA ARG A 170 10.95 -15.20 4.98
C ARG A 170 10.46 -15.81 3.67
N ASN A 171 10.19 -17.13 3.66
CA ASN A 171 9.74 -17.85 2.48
C ASN A 171 8.33 -17.44 2.01
N THR A 172 7.51 -16.83 2.87
CA THR A 172 6.16 -16.38 2.51
C THR A 172 6.14 -14.98 1.89
N VAL A 173 7.26 -14.24 1.94
CA VAL A 173 7.38 -12.85 1.46
C VAL A 173 8.09 -12.82 0.09
N PRO A 174 7.76 -11.91 -0.85
CA PRO A 174 8.39 -11.79 -2.17
C PRO A 174 9.84 -11.31 -2.07
N ASP A 175 10.67 -11.66 -3.06
CA ASP A 175 12.11 -11.41 -3.04
C ASP A 175 12.51 -9.93 -2.91
N GLN A 176 11.68 -9.02 -3.39
CA GLN A 176 11.90 -7.58 -3.25
C GLN A 176 11.74 -7.12 -1.79
N GLU A 177 10.72 -7.60 -1.10
CA GLU A 177 10.40 -7.26 0.30
C GLU A 177 11.24 -8.05 1.32
N ARG A 178 11.84 -9.18 0.91
CA ARG A 178 12.82 -9.92 1.72
C ARG A 178 14.07 -9.10 2.06
N ARG A 179 14.34 -8.02 1.33
CA ARG A 179 15.51 -7.15 1.52
C ARG A 179 15.38 -6.27 2.77
N SER A 180 14.16 -5.84 3.10
CA SER A 180 13.83 -4.99 4.25
C SER A 180 14.36 -5.54 5.59
N PRO A 181 14.03 -6.79 6.01
CA PRO A 181 14.56 -7.35 7.26
C PRO A 181 16.06 -7.68 7.19
N ILE A 182 16.63 -7.87 6.00
CA ILE A 182 18.08 -8.10 5.83
C ILE A 182 18.83 -6.79 6.12
N ALA A 183 18.37 -5.66 5.60
CA ALA A 183 18.96 -4.35 5.88
C ALA A 183 18.93 -4.05 7.39
N VAL A 184 17.78 -4.30 8.04
CA VAL A 184 17.64 -4.17 9.50
C VAL A 184 18.60 -5.12 10.24
N ALA A 185 18.72 -6.37 9.80
CA ALA A 185 19.63 -7.35 10.41
C ALA A 185 21.11 -6.97 10.26
N VAL A 186 21.49 -6.36 9.14
CA VAL A 186 22.84 -5.83 8.89
C VAL A 186 23.13 -4.62 9.78
N ALA A 187 22.16 -3.74 10.00
CA ALA A 187 22.28 -2.60 10.90
C ALA A 187 22.24 -3.00 12.39
N TRP A 188 21.66 -4.16 12.71
CA TRP A 188 21.39 -4.61 14.09
C TRP A 188 22.61 -4.59 15.03
N PRO A 189 23.81 -5.07 14.63
CA PRO A 189 24.99 -5.01 15.47
C PRO A 189 25.45 -3.58 15.77
N LEU A 190 25.22 -2.63 14.85
CA LEU A 190 25.60 -1.24 15.05
C LEU A 190 24.65 -0.56 16.04
N ILE A 191 23.34 -0.77 15.89
CA ILE A 191 22.32 -0.31 16.85
C ILE A 191 22.64 -0.85 18.26
N LEU A 192 23.06 -2.11 18.36
CA LEU A 192 23.50 -2.70 19.63
C LEU A 192 24.73 -2.00 20.20
N ILE A 193 25.77 -1.77 19.39
CA ILE A 193 26.98 -1.07 19.83
C ILE A 193 26.63 0.33 20.34
N ARG A 194 25.73 1.04 19.65
CA ARG A 194 25.29 2.37 20.09
C ARG A 194 24.51 2.32 21.39
N LEU A 195 23.60 1.36 21.54
CA LEU A 195 22.88 1.17 22.80
C LEU A 195 23.85 0.84 23.95
N VAL A 196 24.83 -0.03 23.71
CA VAL A 196 25.89 -0.34 24.68
C VAL A 196 26.71 0.91 25.00
N TYR A 197 27.11 1.70 24.01
CA TYR A 197 27.82 2.96 24.23
C TYR A 197 27.01 3.90 25.12
N SER A 198 25.71 4.05 24.86
CA SER A 198 24.83 4.87 25.69
C SER A 198 24.66 4.32 27.10
N VAL A 199 24.63 2.99 27.28
CA VAL A 199 24.66 2.35 28.61
C VAL A 199 25.97 2.68 29.33
N LEU A 200 27.12 2.49 28.68
CA LEU A 200 28.42 2.77 29.28
C LEU A 200 28.53 4.26 29.64
N ALA A 201 28.10 5.16 28.76
CA ALA A 201 28.14 6.62 29.01
C ALA A 201 27.26 7.05 30.20
N VAL A 202 26.11 6.41 30.40
CA VAL A 202 25.12 6.78 31.44
C VAL A 202 25.38 6.09 32.78
N PHE A 203 25.92 4.87 32.76
CA PHE A 203 26.12 4.05 33.96
C PHE A 203 27.58 3.98 34.42
N LEU A 204 28.56 4.18 33.53
CA LEU A 204 29.98 4.26 33.88
C LEU A 204 30.45 5.70 33.71
N ASN A 205 30.79 6.37 34.81
CA ASN A 205 31.32 7.73 34.82
C ASN A 205 32.78 7.78 34.32
N ASN A 206 33.07 7.22 33.13
CA ASN A 206 34.42 7.16 32.58
C ASN A 206 34.58 8.18 31.43
N LYS A 207 35.66 8.98 31.47
CA LYS A 207 35.94 10.04 30.49
C LYS A 207 36.09 9.52 29.06
N THR A 208 36.49 8.25 28.89
CA THR A 208 36.63 7.61 27.57
C THR A 208 35.29 7.41 26.84
N PHE A 209 34.19 7.29 27.59
CA PHE A 209 32.83 7.06 27.06
C PHE A 209 31.91 8.26 27.30
N SER A 210 32.48 9.47 27.40
CA SER A 210 31.74 10.71 27.57
C SER A 210 31.10 11.14 26.25
N ILE A 211 29.87 11.66 26.33
CA ILE A 211 29.15 12.32 25.22
C ILE A 211 29.92 13.58 24.76
N ILE A 212 30.72 14.18 25.66
CA ILE A 212 31.59 15.32 25.39
C ILE A 212 33.04 14.85 25.47
N GLY A 213 33.73 14.73 24.34
CA GLY A 213 35.17 14.41 24.26
C GLY A 213 35.54 12.94 24.10
N GLY A 214 34.61 12.06 23.70
CA GLY A 214 34.90 10.66 23.35
C GLY A 214 35.71 10.49 22.05
N ASN A 215 36.04 9.24 21.68
CA ASN A 215 36.77 8.97 20.45
C ASN A 215 35.93 9.33 19.21
N VAL A 216 36.44 10.27 18.43
CA VAL A 216 35.78 10.84 17.24
C VAL A 216 35.47 9.80 16.18
N ALA A 217 36.34 8.81 15.97
CA ALA A 217 36.10 7.75 14.99
C ALA A 217 34.93 6.85 15.40
N VAL A 218 34.76 6.61 16.71
CA VAL A 218 33.64 5.84 17.27
C VAL A 218 32.34 6.65 17.13
N HIS A 219 32.38 7.95 17.41
CA HIS A 219 31.22 8.81 17.22
C HIS A 219 30.79 8.93 15.76
N VAL A 220 31.74 9.11 14.82
CA VAL A 220 31.42 9.16 13.39
C VAL A 220 30.84 7.82 12.90
N ALA A 221 31.42 6.70 13.30
CA ALA A 221 30.92 5.38 12.93
C ALA A 221 29.50 5.13 13.46
N LEU A 222 29.23 5.49 14.72
CA LEU A 222 27.91 5.33 15.35
C LEU A 222 26.88 6.40 14.95
N ALA A 223 27.32 7.57 14.48
CA ALA A 223 26.38 8.62 14.10
C ALA A 223 25.97 8.54 12.64
N VAL A 224 26.82 7.99 11.76
CA VAL A 224 26.64 8.08 10.31
C VAL A 224 26.35 6.71 9.68
N VAL A 225 27.17 5.70 9.96
CA VAL A 225 27.12 4.42 9.22
C VAL A 225 25.84 3.64 9.50
N GLU A 226 25.40 3.60 10.76
CA GLU A 226 24.20 2.86 11.15
C GLU A 226 22.90 3.51 10.65
N GLU A 227 22.84 4.84 10.64
CA GLU A 227 21.64 5.58 10.22
C GLU A 227 21.47 5.50 8.71
N PHE A 228 22.58 5.46 7.95
CA PHE A 228 22.55 5.11 6.53
C PHE A 228 22.11 3.68 6.28
N LEU A 229 22.57 2.69 7.04
CA LEU A 229 22.18 1.29 6.80
C LEU A 229 20.70 1.03 7.11
N VAL A 230 20.11 1.74 8.08
CA VAL A 230 18.67 1.66 8.37
C VAL A 230 17.84 2.49 7.39
N SER A 231 18.35 3.65 6.93
CA SER A 231 17.61 4.57 6.05
C SER A 231 17.80 4.28 4.55
N ALA A 232 18.90 3.64 4.15
CA ALA A 232 19.19 3.24 2.78
C ALA A 232 18.45 1.94 2.46
N GLU A 233 17.14 2.05 2.33
CA GLU A 233 16.33 0.98 1.79
C GLU A 233 16.62 0.85 0.28
N PRO A 234 17.07 -0.31 -0.24
CA PRO A 234 17.32 -0.50 -1.68
C PRO A 234 16.07 -0.40 -2.57
N GLY A 235 14.88 -0.30 -1.97
CA GLY A 235 13.59 -0.16 -2.66
C GLY A 235 13.28 1.27 -3.10
N ALA A 236 13.82 2.29 -2.43
CA ALA A 236 13.47 3.68 -2.73
C ALA A 236 14.14 4.25 -3.99
N ILE A 237 15.18 3.57 -4.51
CA ILE A 237 16.03 4.07 -5.62
C ILE A 237 15.78 3.31 -6.93
N ASN A 238 14.96 2.25 -6.92
CA ASN A 238 14.75 1.37 -8.08
C ASN A 238 13.34 1.44 -8.68
N GLU A 239 12.44 2.29 -8.18
CA GLU A 239 11.14 2.53 -8.85
C GLU A 239 11.24 3.53 -10.01
N GLU A 240 12.37 4.24 -10.17
CA GLU A 240 12.58 5.17 -11.30
C GLU A 240 12.95 4.48 -12.63
N GLY A 241 12.97 3.14 -12.67
CA GLY A 241 13.26 2.35 -13.89
C GLY A 241 12.04 1.77 -14.63
N MET A 242 10.83 1.76 -14.05
CA MET A 242 9.66 1.13 -14.68
C MET A 242 8.88 2.06 -15.63
N ALA A 243 9.58 2.97 -16.31
CA ALA A 243 9.08 3.66 -17.50
C ALA A 243 9.80 3.22 -18.79
N GLY A 244 10.63 2.18 -18.75
CA GLY A 244 11.23 1.64 -19.96
C GLY A 244 12.14 0.44 -19.72
N ASP A 245 11.56 -0.74 -19.50
CA ASP A 245 12.20 -1.98 -19.95
C ASP A 245 11.17 -3.12 -20.07
N GLU A 246 10.62 -3.29 -21.27
CA GLU A 246 9.63 -4.31 -21.64
C GLU A 246 10.20 -5.75 -21.67
N ASN A 247 11.41 -6.03 -21.15
CA ASN A 247 12.08 -7.30 -21.46
C ASN A 247 12.54 -8.18 -20.27
N GLN A 248 12.33 -7.79 -19.01
CA GLN A 248 12.70 -8.63 -17.83
C GLN A 248 11.51 -9.18 -17.00
N GLY A 249 10.28 -8.69 -17.19
CA GLY A 249 9.07 -9.24 -16.55
C GLY A 249 8.70 -10.67 -17.00
N HIS A 250 9.29 -11.15 -18.09
CA HIS A 250 8.83 -12.33 -18.80
C HIS A 250 9.13 -13.68 -18.12
N THR A 251 9.85 -13.72 -16.99
CA THR A 251 10.29 -14.99 -16.37
C THR A 251 9.72 -15.22 -14.95
N GLU A 252 9.59 -14.19 -14.11
CA GLU A 252 9.01 -14.32 -12.76
C GLU A 252 7.48 -14.21 -12.75
N GLU A 253 6.90 -13.38 -13.62
CA GLU A 253 5.44 -13.32 -13.83
C GLU A 253 4.91 -14.66 -14.36
N LYS A 254 5.70 -15.36 -15.19
CA LYS A 254 5.42 -16.73 -15.64
C LYS A 254 5.33 -17.73 -14.49
N GLY A 255 6.10 -17.57 -13.41
CA GLY A 255 6.09 -18.48 -12.25
C GLY A 255 4.86 -18.27 -11.34
N LYS A 256 4.46 -17.01 -11.11
CA LYS A 256 3.24 -16.66 -10.36
C LYS A 256 1.97 -16.98 -11.15
N ASN A 257 1.95 -16.70 -12.45
CA ASN A 257 0.87 -17.14 -13.33
C ASN A 257 0.77 -18.66 -13.36
N LYS A 258 1.88 -19.41 -13.28
CA LYS A 258 1.83 -20.87 -13.27
C LYS A 258 1.09 -21.47 -12.06
N MET A 259 1.22 -20.91 -10.85
CA MET A 259 0.46 -21.39 -9.69
C MET A 259 -1.02 -20.99 -9.75
N ALA A 260 -1.33 -19.76 -10.21
CA ALA A 260 -2.70 -19.31 -10.44
C ALA A 260 -3.40 -20.10 -11.56
N GLU A 261 -2.68 -20.42 -12.65
CA GLU A 261 -3.14 -21.25 -13.76
C GLU A 261 -3.39 -22.71 -13.35
N THR A 262 -2.69 -23.21 -12.31
CA THR A 262 -2.92 -24.55 -11.76
C THR A 262 -3.99 -24.61 -10.67
N ALA A 263 -4.44 -23.47 -10.15
CA ALA A 263 -5.49 -23.44 -9.14
C ALA A 263 -6.83 -23.80 -9.79
N LYS A 264 -7.53 -24.77 -9.20
CA LYS A 264 -8.90 -25.09 -9.63
C LYS A 264 -9.84 -24.04 -9.11
N SER A 265 -10.76 -23.59 -9.94
CA SER A 265 -11.86 -22.74 -9.47
C SER A 265 -12.75 -23.48 -8.47
N PHE A 266 -13.52 -22.74 -7.67
CA PHE A 266 -14.55 -23.32 -6.81
C PHE A 266 -15.50 -24.19 -7.65
N ARG A 267 -15.99 -23.69 -8.79
CA ARG A 267 -16.84 -24.44 -9.74
C ARG A 267 -16.18 -25.75 -10.19
N GLN A 268 -14.90 -25.72 -10.58
CA GLN A 268 -14.17 -26.93 -10.97
C GLN A 268 -13.98 -27.91 -9.80
N THR A 269 -13.79 -27.39 -8.58
CA THR A 269 -13.62 -28.20 -7.37
C THR A 269 -14.89 -28.95 -7.01
N VAL A 270 -16.06 -28.34 -7.20
CA VAL A 270 -17.37 -28.97 -6.98
C VAL A 270 -17.91 -29.70 -8.23
N GLY A 271 -17.12 -29.81 -9.29
CA GLY A 271 -17.47 -30.57 -10.51
C GLY A 271 -18.45 -29.87 -11.47
N VAL A 272 -18.61 -28.55 -11.36
CA VAL A 272 -19.40 -27.74 -12.30
C VAL A 272 -18.52 -27.38 -13.51
N PRO A 273 -18.85 -27.85 -14.73
CA PRO A 273 -18.07 -27.55 -15.92
C PRO A 273 -18.28 -26.10 -16.39
N PRO A 274 -17.33 -25.53 -17.17
CA PRO A 274 -17.57 -24.30 -17.90
C PRO A 274 -18.77 -24.42 -18.84
N SER A 275 -19.58 -23.37 -18.90
CA SER A 275 -20.79 -23.30 -19.73
C SER A 275 -20.49 -22.60 -21.06
N THR A 276 -21.25 -22.92 -22.09
CA THR A 276 -21.27 -22.18 -23.36
C THR A 276 -22.59 -21.43 -23.50
N ALA A 277 -22.68 -20.49 -24.44
CA ALA A 277 -23.94 -19.81 -24.76
C ALA A 277 -24.14 -19.73 -26.28
N SER A 278 -25.40 -19.73 -26.68
CA SER A 278 -25.84 -19.48 -28.05
C SER A 278 -27.03 -18.51 -28.05
N THR A 279 -27.30 -17.90 -29.20
CA THR A 279 -28.53 -17.11 -29.39
C THR A 279 -29.81 -17.94 -29.19
N SER A 280 -29.73 -19.26 -29.39
CA SER A 280 -30.86 -20.18 -29.29
C SER A 280 -31.14 -20.71 -27.89
N ASP A 281 -30.31 -20.47 -26.87
CA ASP A 281 -30.49 -21.04 -25.52
C ASP A 281 -30.29 -20.02 -24.39
N SER A 282 -29.96 -18.77 -24.73
CA SER A 282 -29.65 -17.71 -23.77
C SER A 282 -30.39 -16.40 -24.08
N THR A 283 -30.41 -15.51 -23.10
CA THR A 283 -30.91 -14.13 -23.22
C THR A 283 -29.74 -13.17 -23.06
N LEU A 284 -29.61 -12.20 -23.98
CA LEU A 284 -28.62 -11.13 -23.88
C LEU A 284 -29.13 -10.04 -22.94
N VAL A 285 -28.32 -9.65 -21.96
CA VAL A 285 -28.59 -8.55 -21.03
C VAL A 285 -27.46 -7.52 -21.14
N ILE A 286 -27.79 -6.33 -21.62
CA ILE A 286 -26.84 -5.21 -21.79
C ILE A 286 -27.01 -4.25 -20.61
N ILE A 287 -26.00 -4.15 -19.75
CA ILE A 287 -26.08 -3.43 -18.48
C ILE A 287 -25.43 -2.05 -18.59
N ASP A 288 -26.25 -1.02 -18.38
CA ASP A 288 -25.84 0.38 -18.22
C ASP A 288 -24.95 0.89 -19.36
N ALA A 289 -25.23 0.50 -20.61
CA ALA A 289 -24.47 0.96 -21.77
C ALA A 289 -24.84 2.41 -22.15
N GLN A 290 -24.49 3.37 -21.28
CA GLN A 290 -24.88 4.77 -21.32
C GLN A 290 -23.67 5.71 -21.49
N ASN A 291 -23.91 6.89 -22.08
CA ASN A 291 -22.87 7.87 -22.43
C ASN A 291 -22.04 8.37 -21.23
N GLU A 292 -22.54 8.27 -20.00
CA GLU A 292 -21.76 8.53 -18.78
C GLU A 292 -20.41 7.77 -18.78
N TYR A 293 -20.38 6.54 -19.27
CA TYR A 293 -19.16 5.73 -19.32
C TYR A 293 -18.23 6.06 -20.51
N ALA A 294 -18.69 6.82 -21.50
CA ALA A 294 -17.87 7.22 -22.64
C ALA A 294 -17.26 8.62 -22.47
N VAL A 295 -18.06 9.56 -21.94
CA VAL A 295 -17.71 10.99 -21.91
C VAL A 295 -17.99 11.67 -20.56
N GLY A 296 -18.60 10.96 -19.61
CA GLY A 296 -18.94 11.48 -18.28
C GLY A 296 -17.81 11.38 -17.27
N LEU A 297 -18.16 11.55 -15.99
CA LEU A 297 -17.22 11.46 -14.86
C LEU A 297 -16.79 10.03 -14.59
N LEU A 298 -17.60 9.04 -14.99
CA LEU A 298 -17.30 7.62 -14.82
C LEU A 298 -16.67 6.99 -16.07
N LYS A 299 -16.04 7.78 -16.94
CA LYS A 299 -15.43 7.31 -18.18
C LYS A 299 -14.59 6.04 -17.96
N THR A 300 -14.85 5.01 -18.75
CA THR A 300 -14.16 3.71 -18.70
C THR A 300 -13.02 3.65 -19.71
N GLU A 301 -12.05 2.77 -19.43
CA GLU A 301 -10.97 2.47 -20.36
C GLU A 301 -11.45 1.52 -21.48
N ASN A 302 -10.75 1.53 -22.62
CA ASN A 302 -11.01 0.67 -23.78
C ASN A 302 -12.46 0.73 -24.33
N ILE A 303 -13.18 1.84 -24.09
CA ILE A 303 -14.60 1.99 -24.39
C ILE A 303 -14.99 1.69 -25.84
N GLU A 304 -14.14 2.01 -26.81
CA GLU A 304 -14.39 1.75 -28.23
C GLU A 304 -14.48 0.24 -28.53
N SER A 305 -13.55 -0.52 -27.95
CA SER A 305 -13.51 -1.98 -28.14
C SER A 305 -14.71 -2.67 -27.48
N THR A 306 -15.06 -2.26 -26.26
CA THR A 306 -16.18 -2.84 -25.53
C THR A 306 -17.51 -2.46 -26.17
N ARG A 307 -17.67 -1.23 -26.66
CA ARG A 307 -18.84 -0.82 -27.46
C ARG A 307 -18.98 -1.64 -28.74
N SER A 308 -17.88 -1.85 -29.47
CA SER A 308 -17.88 -2.66 -30.68
C SER A 308 -18.29 -4.12 -30.42
N ALA A 309 -17.76 -4.74 -29.36
CA ALA A 309 -18.12 -6.10 -28.97
C ALA A 309 -19.60 -6.21 -28.54
N ASN A 310 -20.10 -5.25 -27.76
CA ASN A 310 -21.52 -5.17 -27.39
C ASN A 310 -22.42 -5.03 -28.63
N ALA A 311 -22.05 -4.17 -29.59
CA ALA A 311 -22.84 -3.95 -30.79
C ALA A 311 -22.88 -5.19 -31.69
N ALA A 312 -21.75 -5.89 -31.82
CA ALA A 312 -21.67 -7.14 -32.56
C ALA A 312 -22.53 -8.25 -31.93
N LEU A 313 -22.53 -8.37 -30.58
CA LEU A 313 -23.40 -9.30 -29.87
C LEU A 313 -24.88 -8.93 -30.02
N LEU A 314 -25.22 -7.65 -29.87
CA LEU A 314 -26.58 -7.16 -30.02
C LEU A 314 -27.13 -7.50 -31.41
N GLU A 315 -26.39 -7.20 -32.48
CA GLU A 315 -26.80 -7.54 -33.84
C GLU A 315 -26.89 -9.06 -34.08
N LYS A 316 -26.01 -9.86 -33.45
CA LYS A 316 -26.11 -11.33 -33.49
C LYS A 316 -27.41 -11.84 -32.87
N TYR A 317 -27.81 -11.33 -31.70
CA TYR A 317 -29.07 -11.71 -31.06
C TYR A 317 -30.29 -11.23 -31.85
N ARG A 318 -30.22 -10.00 -32.42
CA ARG A 318 -31.26 -9.46 -33.30
C ARG A 318 -31.46 -10.33 -34.54
N ALA A 319 -30.38 -10.71 -35.22
CA ALA A 319 -30.43 -11.56 -36.41
C ALA A 319 -31.04 -12.94 -36.14
N ALA A 320 -30.88 -13.46 -34.92
CA ALA A 320 -31.46 -14.72 -34.49
C ALA A 320 -32.90 -14.60 -33.94
N GLY A 321 -33.46 -13.39 -33.81
CA GLY A 321 -34.72 -13.15 -33.13
C GLY A 321 -34.69 -13.58 -31.66
N ALA A 322 -33.51 -13.55 -31.04
CA ALA A 322 -33.28 -14.02 -29.69
C ALA A 322 -33.67 -12.95 -28.64
N PRO A 323 -34.00 -13.34 -27.39
CA PRO A 323 -34.38 -12.40 -26.36
C PRO A 323 -33.24 -11.44 -25.98
N ILE A 324 -33.55 -10.14 -25.90
CA ILE A 324 -32.63 -9.06 -25.54
C ILE A 324 -33.28 -8.22 -24.44
N VAL A 325 -32.51 -7.88 -23.41
CA VAL A 325 -32.90 -6.98 -22.33
C VAL A 325 -31.84 -5.89 -22.18
N HIS A 326 -32.29 -4.63 -22.29
CA HIS A 326 -31.47 -3.46 -22.03
C HIS A 326 -31.72 -2.98 -20.61
N VAL A 327 -30.67 -2.87 -19.81
CA VAL A 327 -30.75 -2.33 -18.45
C VAL A 327 -30.17 -0.92 -18.46
N VAL A 328 -30.95 0.04 -17.95
CA VAL A 328 -30.61 1.47 -17.93
C VAL A 328 -30.58 1.94 -16.50
N HIS A 329 -29.46 2.55 -16.08
CA HIS A 329 -29.34 3.15 -14.76
C HIS A 329 -29.98 4.53 -14.74
N LYS A 330 -30.80 4.79 -13.72
CA LYS A 330 -31.43 6.08 -13.49
C LYS A 330 -31.07 6.59 -12.10
N THR A 331 -30.63 7.83 -12.04
CA THR A 331 -30.34 8.55 -10.79
C THR A 331 -31.44 9.57 -10.47
N PRO A 332 -31.57 10.01 -9.21
CA PRO A 332 -32.46 11.12 -8.85
C PRO A 332 -32.06 12.43 -9.54
N ASP A 333 -33.03 13.34 -9.68
CA ASP A 333 -32.76 14.67 -10.24
C ASP A 333 -31.65 15.40 -9.45
N GLY A 334 -30.73 16.03 -10.16
CA GLY A 334 -29.58 16.73 -9.59
C GLY A 334 -28.36 15.85 -9.29
N ALA A 335 -28.41 14.54 -9.55
CA ALA A 335 -27.23 13.69 -9.46
C ALA A 335 -26.15 14.10 -10.48
N PRO A 336 -24.85 14.05 -10.11
CA PRO A 336 -23.75 14.50 -10.98
C PRO A 336 -23.33 13.47 -12.03
N VAL A 337 -23.86 12.25 -11.96
CA VAL A 337 -23.57 11.13 -12.86
C VAL A 337 -24.88 10.54 -13.37
N PHE A 338 -24.90 10.09 -14.62
CA PHE A 338 -26.14 9.69 -15.31
C PHE A 338 -27.19 10.80 -15.23
N THR A 339 -26.76 12.05 -15.36
CA THR A 339 -27.57 13.25 -15.07
C THR A 339 -28.87 13.22 -15.87
N PRO A 340 -30.05 13.15 -15.21
CA PRO A 340 -31.33 13.03 -15.90
C PRO A 340 -31.59 14.18 -16.89
N GLY A 341 -32.13 13.85 -18.06
CA GLY A 341 -32.43 14.83 -19.11
C GLY A 341 -31.22 15.33 -19.90
N THR A 342 -30.05 14.70 -19.72
CA THR A 342 -28.84 14.99 -20.50
C THR A 342 -28.41 13.76 -21.32
N PRO A 343 -27.59 13.95 -22.37
CA PRO A 343 -27.05 12.84 -23.14
C PRO A 343 -26.30 11.80 -22.28
N LEU A 344 -25.75 12.19 -21.12
CA LEU A 344 -25.03 11.27 -20.22
C LEU A 344 -25.90 10.12 -19.71
N ALA A 345 -27.20 10.37 -19.55
CA ALA A 345 -28.17 9.36 -19.12
C ALA A 345 -28.70 8.50 -20.28
N GLU A 346 -28.43 8.87 -21.53
CA GLU A 346 -28.87 8.11 -22.70
C GLU A 346 -27.93 6.94 -22.99
N GLU A 347 -28.48 5.88 -23.56
CA GLU A 347 -27.76 4.73 -24.06
C GLU A 347 -26.83 5.13 -25.22
N PHE A 348 -25.76 4.35 -25.44
CA PHE A 348 -24.92 4.49 -26.63
C PHE A 348 -25.77 4.31 -27.89
N ASP A 349 -25.58 5.18 -28.88
CA ASP A 349 -26.44 5.22 -30.08
C ASP A 349 -26.54 3.88 -30.80
N GLU A 350 -25.44 3.15 -30.93
CA GLU A 350 -25.40 1.84 -31.57
C GLU A 350 -26.00 0.69 -30.74
N LEU A 351 -26.24 0.92 -29.44
CA LEU A 351 -26.85 -0.04 -28.52
C LEU A 351 -28.27 0.34 -28.11
N LYS A 352 -28.86 1.40 -28.70
CA LYS A 352 -30.22 1.82 -28.39
C LYS A 352 -31.21 0.65 -28.61
N PRO A 353 -32.19 0.48 -27.70
CA PRO A 353 -33.25 -0.51 -27.86
C PRO A 353 -34.04 -0.28 -29.15
N LYS A 354 -34.42 -1.37 -29.84
CA LYS A 354 -35.38 -1.37 -30.95
C LYS A 354 -36.76 -1.82 -30.47
N ASP A 355 -37.79 -1.54 -31.28
CA ASP A 355 -39.16 -1.98 -30.99
C ASP A 355 -39.22 -3.50 -30.74
N GLY A 356 -39.83 -3.88 -29.62
CA GLY A 356 -39.94 -5.28 -29.19
C GLY A 356 -38.83 -5.76 -28.25
N GLU A 357 -37.75 -4.99 -28.05
CA GLU A 357 -36.71 -5.29 -27.07
C GLU A 357 -37.13 -4.82 -25.67
N SER A 358 -36.81 -5.61 -24.64
CA SER A 358 -37.20 -5.27 -23.26
C SER A 358 -36.26 -4.23 -22.67
N ILE A 359 -36.81 -3.26 -21.94
CA ILE A 359 -36.04 -2.25 -21.19
C ILE A 359 -36.33 -2.41 -19.70
N VAL A 360 -35.28 -2.43 -18.89
CA VAL A 360 -35.33 -2.46 -17.42
C VAL A 360 -34.62 -1.22 -16.90
N VAL A 361 -35.34 -0.38 -16.15
CA VAL A 361 -34.74 0.78 -15.47
C VAL A 361 -34.41 0.38 -14.03
N LYS A 362 -33.18 0.67 -13.59
CA LYS A 362 -32.72 0.38 -12.22
C LYS A 362 -32.13 1.60 -11.52
N GLN A 363 -32.24 1.59 -10.19
CA GLN A 363 -31.64 2.60 -9.30
C GLN A 363 -30.58 2.00 -8.35
N ALA A 364 -30.39 0.68 -8.39
CA ALA A 364 -29.39 -0.04 -7.62
C ALA A 364 -28.30 -0.62 -8.53
N PRO A 365 -27.13 -1.02 -7.99
CA PRO A 365 -26.10 -1.75 -8.74
C PRO A 365 -26.63 -3.03 -9.39
N GLY A 366 -27.27 -3.89 -8.60
CA GLY A 366 -27.82 -5.16 -9.05
C GLY A 366 -29.09 -4.98 -9.86
N SER A 367 -29.12 -5.55 -11.07
CA SER A 367 -30.21 -5.32 -12.02
C SER A 367 -31.52 -6.02 -11.67
N PHE A 368 -31.52 -6.93 -10.69
CA PHE A 368 -32.74 -7.56 -10.16
C PHE A 368 -33.39 -6.76 -9.02
N THR A 369 -32.64 -5.87 -8.36
CA THR A 369 -33.09 -5.20 -7.14
C THR A 369 -34.13 -4.13 -7.47
N GLY A 370 -35.38 -4.37 -7.09
CA GLY A 370 -36.47 -3.42 -7.31
C GLY A 370 -36.86 -3.25 -8.78
N THR A 371 -36.60 -4.27 -9.61
CA THR A 371 -36.93 -4.25 -11.04
C THR A 371 -37.72 -5.49 -11.47
N GLN A 372 -38.23 -5.45 -12.69
CA GLN A 372 -38.93 -6.55 -13.36
C GLN A 372 -38.00 -7.50 -14.15
N LEU A 373 -36.67 -7.41 -13.96
CA LEU A 373 -35.71 -8.22 -14.72
C LEU A 373 -35.96 -9.73 -14.56
N GLN A 374 -36.23 -10.20 -13.34
CA GLN A 374 -36.51 -11.61 -13.08
C GLN A 374 -37.70 -12.10 -13.90
N GLU A 375 -38.83 -11.39 -13.84
CA GLU A 375 -40.04 -11.76 -14.57
C GLU A 375 -39.84 -11.77 -16.09
N ILE A 376 -39.07 -10.81 -16.61
CA ILE A 376 -38.73 -10.74 -18.03
C ILE A 376 -37.90 -11.95 -18.43
N LEU A 377 -36.83 -12.26 -17.67
CA LEU A 377 -35.96 -13.39 -17.96
C LEU A 377 -36.72 -14.73 -17.87
N GLU A 378 -37.60 -14.90 -16.89
CA GLU A 378 -38.44 -16.10 -16.76
C GLU A 378 -39.37 -16.29 -17.97
N LYS A 379 -39.97 -15.20 -18.49
CA LYS A 379 -40.82 -15.24 -19.69
C LYS A 379 -40.07 -15.66 -20.96
N THR A 380 -38.75 -15.46 -21.02
CA THR A 380 -37.96 -15.92 -22.16
C THR A 380 -37.84 -17.45 -22.23
N GLY A 381 -38.09 -18.14 -21.12
CA GLY A 381 -37.88 -19.59 -21.00
C GLY A 381 -36.40 -20.02 -21.04
N ARG A 382 -35.45 -19.08 -21.15
CA ARG A 382 -34.01 -19.36 -21.20
C ARG A 382 -33.46 -19.59 -19.80
N LYS A 383 -32.52 -20.53 -19.69
CA LYS A 383 -31.79 -20.81 -18.44
C LYS A 383 -30.42 -20.15 -18.38
N LYS A 384 -29.95 -19.59 -19.49
CA LYS A 384 -28.67 -18.91 -19.61
C LYS A 384 -28.86 -17.41 -19.80
N VAL A 385 -28.03 -16.62 -19.15
CA VAL A 385 -27.96 -15.16 -19.34
C VAL A 385 -26.55 -14.76 -19.77
N VAL A 386 -26.48 -13.99 -20.84
CA VAL A 386 -25.24 -13.36 -21.30
C VAL A 386 -25.24 -11.93 -20.80
N LEU A 387 -24.37 -11.63 -19.81
CA LEU A 387 -24.31 -10.31 -19.17
C LEU A 387 -23.16 -9.50 -19.74
N THR A 388 -23.47 -8.31 -20.23
CA THR A 388 -22.51 -7.39 -20.87
C THR A 388 -22.66 -5.97 -20.30
N GLY A 389 -21.75 -5.07 -20.60
CA GLY A 389 -21.84 -3.66 -20.24
C GLY A 389 -20.95 -3.23 -19.07
N TYR A 390 -21.45 -2.37 -18.18
CA TYR A 390 -20.59 -1.59 -17.28
C TYR A 390 -21.22 -1.38 -15.90
N MET A 391 -20.45 -1.22 -14.82
CA MET A 391 -19.02 -1.52 -14.68
C MET A 391 -18.82 -3.00 -14.30
N ALA A 392 -17.68 -3.57 -14.69
CA ALA A 392 -17.28 -4.94 -14.34
C ALA A 392 -17.41 -5.20 -12.82
N HIS A 393 -16.79 -4.36 -11.99
CA HIS A 393 -16.74 -4.54 -10.53
C HIS A 393 -18.04 -4.19 -9.78
N VAL A 394 -18.95 -3.41 -10.39
CA VAL A 394 -20.17 -2.92 -9.74
C VAL A 394 -21.41 -3.60 -10.30
N CYS A 395 -21.98 -3.09 -11.39
CA CYS A 395 -23.29 -3.48 -11.87
C CYS A 395 -23.26 -4.88 -12.50
N VAL A 396 -22.23 -5.19 -13.28
CA VAL A 396 -22.09 -6.51 -13.94
C VAL A 396 -21.84 -7.59 -12.89
N SER A 397 -20.84 -7.43 -12.01
CA SER A 397 -20.56 -8.40 -10.94
C SER A 397 -21.73 -8.61 -9.99
N THR A 398 -22.40 -7.53 -9.54
CA THR A 398 -23.58 -7.65 -8.67
C THR A 398 -24.72 -8.42 -9.35
N THR A 399 -25.00 -8.09 -10.62
CA THR A 399 -26.07 -8.75 -11.38
C THR A 399 -25.72 -10.21 -11.67
N ALA A 400 -24.45 -10.54 -11.95
CA ALA A 400 -23.98 -11.90 -12.16
C ALA A 400 -24.19 -12.77 -10.91
N ARG A 401 -23.82 -12.26 -9.73
CA ARG A 401 -24.01 -12.97 -8.45
C ARG A 401 -25.49 -13.21 -8.17
N GLN A 402 -26.34 -12.18 -8.37
CA GLN A 402 -27.79 -12.30 -8.22
C GLN A 402 -28.42 -13.29 -9.20
N ALA A 403 -27.99 -13.29 -10.47
CA ALA A 403 -28.47 -14.24 -11.48
C ALA A 403 -28.12 -15.69 -11.10
N ALA A 404 -26.88 -15.93 -10.66
CA ALA A 404 -26.41 -17.24 -10.21
C ALA A 404 -27.19 -17.72 -8.98
N GLU A 405 -27.40 -16.87 -7.97
CA GLU A 405 -28.20 -17.19 -6.78
C GLU A 405 -29.65 -17.57 -7.12
N LYS A 406 -30.20 -16.96 -8.17
CA LYS A 406 -31.55 -17.25 -8.67
C LYS A 406 -31.61 -18.43 -9.64
N GLY A 407 -30.47 -19.07 -9.93
CA GLY A 407 -30.39 -20.31 -10.71
C GLY A 407 -30.25 -20.13 -12.22
N TRP A 408 -29.91 -18.93 -12.71
CA TRP A 408 -29.46 -18.78 -14.09
C TRP A 408 -28.00 -19.20 -14.24
N ASP A 409 -27.70 -19.85 -15.36
CA ASP A 409 -26.33 -20.09 -15.80
C ASP A 409 -25.79 -18.80 -16.42
N VAL A 410 -24.78 -18.20 -15.77
CA VAL A 410 -24.27 -16.88 -16.11
C VAL A 410 -23.08 -17.00 -17.05
N ILE A 411 -23.14 -16.28 -18.17
CA ILE A 411 -22.06 -16.17 -19.14
C ILE A 411 -21.67 -14.69 -19.27
N ILE A 412 -20.37 -14.41 -19.22
CA ILE A 412 -19.84 -13.05 -19.40
C ILE A 412 -18.82 -13.05 -20.54
N PRO A 413 -19.12 -12.38 -21.66
CA PRO A 413 -18.14 -12.10 -22.70
C PRO A 413 -17.22 -10.96 -22.23
N LYS A 414 -15.97 -11.30 -21.87
CA LYS A 414 -15.03 -10.38 -21.21
C LYS A 414 -14.67 -9.15 -22.04
N ASP A 415 -14.71 -9.27 -23.37
CA ASP A 415 -14.45 -8.20 -24.33
C ASP A 415 -15.62 -7.23 -24.49
N ALA A 416 -16.81 -7.57 -23.95
CA ALA A 416 -17.99 -6.71 -23.93
C ALA A 416 -18.29 -6.13 -22.53
N VAL A 417 -17.30 -6.16 -21.62
CA VAL A 417 -17.40 -5.61 -20.26
C VAL A 417 -16.24 -4.65 -20.00
N GLY A 418 -16.54 -3.48 -19.44
CA GLY A 418 -15.54 -2.46 -19.18
C GLY A 418 -15.57 -1.89 -17.76
N ASP A 419 -14.51 -1.18 -17.41
CA ASP A 419 -14.36 -0.51 -16.13
C ASP A 419 -13.42 0.70 -16.22
N ARG A 420 -13.29 1.45 -15.12
CA ARG A 420 -12.42 2.62 -15.01
C ARG A 420 -11.34 2.42 -13.95
N HIS A 421 -10.34 3.28 -13.95
CA HIS A 421 -9.37 3.36 -12.84
C HIS A 421 -10.08 3.72 -11.53
N ILE A 422 -9.72 3.06 -10.43
CA ILE A 422 -10.15 3.38 -9.05
C ILE A 422 -8.91 3.64 -8.18
N PRO A 423 -9.04 4.27 -6.99
CA PRO A 423 -7.90 4.45 -6.10
C PRO A 423 -7.18 3.12 -5.80
N GLY A 424 -5.93 3.00 -6.26
CA GLY A 424 -5.06 1.84 -6.00
C GLY A 424 -5.15 0.68 -7.00
N VAL A 425 -6.03 0.72 -8.02
CA VAL A 425 -6.17 -0.36 -9.02
C VAL A 425 -6.48 0.23 -10.39
N ASP A 426 -5.74 -0.20 -11.43
CA ASP A 426 -6.04 0.20 -12.80
C ASP A 426 -7.25 -0.54 -13.39
N ALA A 427 -7.82 0.00 -14.47
CA ALA A 427 -9.04 -0.54 -15.07
C ALA A 427 -8.88 -1.98 -15.58
N ALA A 428 -7.73 -2.31 -16.18
CA ALA A 428 -7.49 -3.63 -16.76
C ALA A 428 -7.35 -4.69 -15.67
N GLU A 429 -6.62 -4.37 -14.59
CA GLU A 429 -6.54 -5.22 -13.41
C GLU A 429 -7.90 -5.38 -12.73
N LEU A 430 -8.67 -4.30 -12.60
CA LEU A 430 -9.99 -4.33 -11.98
C LEU A 430 -10.97 -5.22 -12.76
N VAL A 431 -11.02 -5.09 -14.09
CA VAL A 431 -11.82 -5.99 -14.96
C VAL A 431 -11.34 -7.43 -14.77
N ARG A 432 -10.03 -7.68 -14.83
CA ARG A 432 -9.47 -9.03 -14.70
C ARG A 432 -9.87 -9.68 -13.38
N VAL A 433 -9.75 -8.97 -12.26
CA VAL A 433 -10.09 -9.49 -10.93
C VAL A 433 -11.60 -9.72 -10.81
N ALA A 434 -12.43 -8.74 -11.18
CA ALA A 434 -13.88 -8.88 -11.09
C ALA A 434 -14.41 -10.07 -11.92
N LEU A 435 -13.90 -10.26 -13.13
CA LEU A 435 -14.27 -11.39 -13.97
C LEU A 435 -13.71 -12.72 -13.44
N SER A 436 -12.52 -12.72 -12.84
CA SER A 436 -11.93 -13.92 -12.22
C SER A 436 -12.76 -14.40 -11.03
N GLU A 437 -13.26 -13.49 -10.19
CA GLU A 437 -14.17 -13.83 -9.09
C GLU A 437 -15.48 -14.46 -9.58
N ILE A 438 -16.01 -13.94 -10.70
CA ILE A 438 -17.22 -14.51 -11.32
C ILE A 438 -16.92 -15.89 -11.90
N ALA A 439 -15.81 -16.03 -12.63
CA ALA A 439 -15.38 -17.30 -13.19
C ALA A 439 -15.14 -18.37 -12.12
N ASP A 440 -14.68 -17.94 -10.94
CA ASP A 440 -14.40 -18.85 -9.84
C ASP A 440 -15.66 -19.54 -9.30
N ALA A 441 -16.73 -18.77 -9.08
CA ALA A 441 -17.87 -19.24 -8.29
C ALA A 441 -19.26 -19.02 -8.92
N PHE A 442 -19.44 -18.05 -9.83
CA PHE A 442 -20.79 -17.57 -10.20
C PHE A 442 -21.16 -17.77 -11.68
N GLY A 443 -20.19 -17.88 -12.58
CA GLY A 443 -20.47 -17.95 -14.02
C GLY A 443 -19.28 -18.33 -14.86
N THR A 444 -19.46 -18.37 -16.17
CA THR A 444 -18.41 -18.68 -17.15
C THR A 444 -18.00 -17.41 -17.89
N VAL A 445 -16.70 -17.15 -17.98
CA VAL A 445 -16.14 -16.02 -18.71
C VAL A 445 -15.55 -16.52 -20.02
N ILE A 446 -15.98 -15.94 -21.14
CA ILE A 446 -15.58 -16.32 -22.52
C ILE A 446 -15.32 -15.06 -23.37
N GLU A 447 -14.90 -15.22 -24.62
CA GLU A 447 -14.94 -14.14 -25.62
C GLU A 447 -16.32 -14.06 -26.29
N SER A 448 -16.78 -12.86 -26.66
CA SER A 448 -18.05 -12.64 -27.36
C SER A 448 -18.21 -13.49 -28.64
N LYS A 449 -17.10 -13.74 -29.35
CA LYS A 449 -17.06 -14.55 -30.57
C LYS A 449 -17.36 -16.03 -30.35
N GLU A 450 -17.21 -16.52 -29.12
CA GLU A 450 -17.49 -17.93 -28.76
C GLU A 450 -18.99 -18.20 -28.57
N ILE A 451 -19.80 -17.14 -28.49
CA ILE A 451 -21.27 -17.25 -28.43
C ILE A 451 -21.78 -17.57 -29.85
N SER A 452 -22.37 -18.75 -30.03
CA SER A 452 -22.80 -19.25 -31.35
C SER A 452 -24.16 -18.74 -31.80
#